data_AF-A0A943L8M6-F1
#
_entry.id   AF-A0A943L8M6-F1
#
_cell.length_a   1.000
_cell.length_b   1.000
_cell.length_c   1.000
_cell.angle_alpha   90.00
_cell.angle_beta   90.00
_cell.angle_gamma   90.00
#
_symmetry.space_group_name_H-M   'P 1'
#
loop_
_entity.id
_entity.type
_entity.pdbx_description
1 polymer ?
#
loop_
_entity_poly.entity_id
_entity_poly.type
_entity_poly.pdbx_seq_one_letter_code
_entity_poly.pdbx_strand_id
1 'polypeptide(L)' 'MNLLLVLKIISVVLDMISSGLSEAQAVSKASAMFGVSKDFIRKFL' A
#
# COMPACT_ATOMS: atom_id res chain seq x y z
N MET A 1 -10.30 -1.48 10.83
CA MET A 1 -9.09 -2.16 10.27
C MET A 1 -8.17 -2.46 11.45
N ASN A 2 -7.64 -3.68 11.56
CA ASN A 2 -6.67 -4.00 12.62
C ASN A 2 -5.34 -3.24 12.36
N LEU A 3 -4.68 -2.70 13.40
CA LEU A 3 -3.40 -2.00 13.29
C LEU A 3 -2.33 -2.84 12.57
N LEU A 4 -2.30 -4.14 12.85
CA LEU A 4 -1.42 -5.10 12.17
C LEU A 4 -1.65 -5.13 10.64
N LEU A 5 -2.90 -5.00 10.21
CA LEU A 5 -3.25 -4.98 8.79
C LEU A 5 -2.76 -3.70 8.12
N VAL A 6 -2.84 -2.56 8.81
CA VAL A 6 -2.35 -1.26 8.31
C VAL A 6 -0.83 -1.30 8.12
N LEU A 7 -0.10 -1.79 9.13
CA LEU A 7 1.36 -1.95 9.02
C LEU A 7 1.77 -2.89 7.88
N LYS A 8 1.01 -3.98 7.69
CA LYS A 8 1.23 -4.90 6.57
C LYS A 8 1.04 -4.23 5.22
N ILE A 9 -0.03 -3.44 5.05
CA ILE A 9 -0.30 -2.71 3.80
C ILE A 9 0.85 -1.75 3.48
N ILE A 10 1.28 -0.95 4.46
CA ILE A 10 2.37 0.02 4.28
C ILE A 10 3.68 -0.70 3.93
N SER A 11 4.01 -1.77 4.66
CA SER A 11 5.23 -2.55 4.41
C SER A 11 5.27 -3.09 2.98
N VAL A 12 4.15 -3.63 2.48
CA VAL A 12 4.05 -4.12 1.11
C VAL A 12 4.18 -3.00 0.08
N VAL A 13 3.61 -1.81 0.35
CA VAL A 13 3.77 -0.68 -0.57
C VAL A 13 5.22 -0.20 -0.62
N LEU A 14 5.89 -0.09 0.53
CA LEU A 14 7.30 0.28 0.59
C LEU A 14 8.19 -0.75 -0.11
N ASP A 15 7.90 -2.05 0.06
CA ASP A 15 8.59 -3.13 -0.63
C ASP A 15 8.44 -3.02 -2.17
N MET A 16 7.22 -2.75 -2.65
CA MET A 16 6.97 -2.52 -4.08
C MET A 16 7.72 -1.30 -4.61
N ILE A 17 7.76 -0.19 -3.86
CA ILE A 17 8.50 1.02 -4.25
C ILE A 17 10.01 0.72 -4.29
N SER A 18 10.53 0.00 -3.28
CA SER A 18 11.93 -0.42 -3.25
C SER A 18 12.29 -1.37 -4.39
N SER A 19 11.31 -2.13 -4.90
CA SER A 19 11.43 -2.98 -6.08
C SER A 19 11.36 -2.20 -7.40
N GLY A 20 11.29 -0.87 -7.34
CA GLY A 20 11.33 0.03 -8.50
C GLY A 20 9.97 0.41 -9.08
N LEU A 21 8.85 0.07 -8.41
CA LEU A 21 7.55 0.59 -8.82
C LEU A 21 7.42 2.07 -8.44
N SER A 22 6.75 2.84 -9.30
CA SER A 22 6.32 4.17 -8.87
C SER A 22 5.28 4.06 -7.76
N GLU A 23 5.22 5.07 -6.89
CA GLU A 23 4.25 5.13 -5.80
C GLU A 23 2.82 4.91 -6.29
N ALA A 24 2.44 5.52 -7.43
CA ALA A 24 1.13 5.34 -8.04
C ALA A 24 0.84 3.88 -8.46
N GLN A 25 1.85 3.15 -8.93
CA GLN A 25 1.74 1.73 -9.28
C GLN A 25 1.66 0.86 -8.02
N ALA A 26 2.52 1.12 -7.03
CA ALA A 26 2.56 0.38 -5.76
C ALA A 26 1.23 0.55 -4.99
N VAL A 27 0.74 1.77 -4.85
CA VAL A 27 -0.57 2.07 -4.25
C VAL A 27 -1.72 1.41 -5.02
N SER A 28 -1.68 1.42 -6.35
CA SER A 28 -2.72 0.76 -7.16
C SER A 28 -2.71 -0.76 -6.98
N LYS A 29 -1.54 -1.39 -6.94
CA LYS A 29 -1.41 -2.84 -6.70
C LYS A 29 -1.82 -3.21 -5.28
N ALA A 30 -1.37 -2.46 -4.27
CA ALA A 30 -1.76 -2.71 -2.88
C ALA A 30 -3.26 -2.50 -2.66
N SER A 31 -3.86 -1.46 -3.26
CA SER A 31 -5.31 -1.25 -3.22
C SER A 31 -6.09 -2.46 -3.76
N ALA A 32 -5.67 -3.03 -4.89
CA ALA A 32 -6.28 -4.23 -5.45
C ALA A 32 -6.04 -5.49 -4.61
N MET A 33 -4.83 -5.64 -4.04
CA MET A 33 -4.44 -6.80 -3.25
C MET A 33 -5.16 -6.89 -1.90
N PHE A 34 -5.33 -5.74 -1.24
CA PHE A 34 -5.92 -5.67 0.11
C PHE A 34 -7.40 -5.26 0.09
N GLY A 35 -7.97 -4.92 -1.07
CA GLY A 35 -9.36 -4.49 -1.20
C GLY A 35 -9.66 -3.17 -0.50
N VAL A 36 -8.68 -2.25 -0.45
CA VAL A 36 -8.79 -0.94 0.22
C VAL A 36 -8.70 0.19 -0.78
N SER A 37 -9.28 1.36 -0.47
CA SER A 37 -9.18 2.52 -1.37
C SER A 37 -7.74 3.03 -1.47
N LYS A 38 -7.38 3.58 -2.63
CA LYS A 38 -6.06 4.22 -2.82
C LYS A 38 -5.86 5.39 -1.87
N ASP A 39 -6.90 6.16 -1.60
CA ASP A 39 -6.89 7.28 -0.65
C ASP A 39 -6.64 6.82 0.78
N PHE A 40 -7.07 5.62 1.16
CA PHE A 40 -6.74 5.06 2.47
C PHE A 40 -5.23 4.83 2.59
N ILE A 41 -4.61 4.22 1.57
CA ILE A 41 -3.17 3.92 1.56
C ILE A 41 -2.34 5.21 1.57
N ARG A 42 -2.73 6.19 0.75
CA ARG A 42 -2.05 7.51 0.65
C ARG A 42 -2.11 8.34 1.94
N LYS A 43 -2.97 8.01 2.90
CA LYS A 43 -2.98 8.69 4.21
C LYS A 43 -1.81 8.28 5.10
N PHE A 44 -1.13 7.18 4.77
CA PHE A 44 -0.07 6.59 5.59
C PHE A 44 1.29 6.53 4.90
N LEU A 45 1.35 6.87 3.61
CA LEU A 45 2.58 7.08 2.84
C LEU A 45 2.86 8.58 2.78
#